data_AF-A0A9E0LHL0-F1
#
_entry.id   AF-A0A9E0LHL0-F1
#
_cell.length_a   1.000
_cell.length_b   1.000
_cell.length_c   1.000
_cell.angle_alpha   90.00
_cell.angle_beta   90.00
_cell.angle_gamma   90.00
#
_symmetry.space_group_name_H-M   'P 1'
#
loop_
_entity.id
_entity.type
_entity.pdbx_description
1 polymer ?
#
loop_
_entity_poly.entity_id
_entity_poly.type
_entity_poly.pdbx_seq_one_letter_code
_entity_poly.pdbx_strand_id
1 'polypeptide(L)'
;MAKMTPEELSKRKRETLLQARAEVAKTGIVQFRIDEESIQRLYDRASELKKPIGTMAREWVLERLAEEEGRSSSVSTKLYEDIMTSINSRFDRLEEVLVKERIAPAARAGRRKD
;
A
#
# COMPACT_ATOMS: atom_id res chain seq x y z
N MET A 1 -21.27 -16.05 -28.28
CA MET A 1 -20.35 -15.35 -27.34
C MET A 1 -19.04 -16.12 -27.34
N ALA A 2 -17.98 -15.55 -27.92
CA ALA A 2 -16.68 -16.21 -27.97
C ALA A 2 -16.13 -16.35 -26.55
N LYS A 3 -15.81 -17.58 -26.14
CA LYS A 3 -15.17 -17.86 -24.85
C LYS A 3 -13.74 -17.35 -24.93
N MET A 4 -13.39 -16.41 -24.06
CA MET A 4 -12.02 -15.90 -23.93
C MET A 4 -11.03 -17.05 -23.72
N THR A 5 -9.87 -16.94 -24.36
CA THR A 5 -8.83 -17.97 -24.21
C THR A 5 -8.21 -17.91 -22.79
N PRO A 6 -7.63 -19.00 -22.29
CA PRO A 6 -6.99 -19.03 -20.97
C PRO A 6 -5.87 -17.98 -20.79
N GLU A 7 -5.16 -17.64 -21.87
CA GLU A 7 -4.12 -16.61 -21.88
C GLU A 7 -4.70 -15.20 -21.73
N GLU A 8 -5.80 -14.91 -22.43
CA GLU A 8 -6.52 -13.64 -22.32
C GLU A 8 -7.12 -13.43 -20.91
N LEU A 9 -7.63 -14.51 -20.30
CA LEU A 9 -8.11 -14.49 -18.92
C LEU A 9 -6.97 -14.22 -17.93
N SER A 10 -5.80 -14.83 -18.13
CA SER A 10 -4.63 -14.66 -17.28
C SER A 10 -4.09 -13.22 -17.37
N LYS A 11 -4.04 -12.66 -18.58
CA LYS A 11 -3.65 -11.27 -18.82
C LYS A 11 -4.60 -10.29 -18.12
N ARG A 12 -5.92 -10.46 -18.29
CA ARG A 12 -6.92 -9.62 -17.61
C ARG A 12 -6.85 -9.70 -16.08
N LYS A 13 -6.64 -10.90 -15.52
CA LYS A 13 -6.46 -11.05 -14.07
C LYS A 13 -5.27 -10.25 -13.56
N ARG A 14 -4.15 -10.29 -14.28
CA ARG A 14 -2.95 -9.52 -13.94
C ARG A 14 -3.19 -8.02 -14.03
N GLU A 15 -3.83 -7.55 -15.09
CA GLU A 15 -4.17 -6.13 -15.28
C GLU A 15 -5.11 -5.63 -14.17
N THR A 16 -6.14 -6.40 -13.83
CA THR A 16 -7.09 -6.08 -12.75
C THR A 16 -6.37 -5.98 -11.39
N LEU A 17 -5.45 -6.91 -11.11
CA LEU A 17 -4.65 -6.87 -9.88
C LEU A 17 -3.73 -5.65 -9.82
N LEU A 18 -3.12 -5.27 -10.95
CA LEU A 18 -2.27 -4.07 -11.02
C LEU A 18 -3.07 -2.79 -10.80
N GLN A 19 -4.26 -2.71 -11.40
CA GLN A 19 -5.15 -1.57 -11.21
C GLN A 19 -5.65 -1.46 -9.77
N ALA A 20 -6.09 -2.57 -9.16
CA ALA A 20 -6.50 -2.60 -7.76
C ALA A 20 -5.35 -2.18 -6.82
N ARG A 21 -4.11 -2.61 -7.11
CA ARG A 21 -2.93 -2.17 -6.36
C ARG A 21 -2.67 -0.67 -6.50
N ALA A 22 -2.80 -0.11 -7.71
CA ALA A 22 -2.63 1.31 -7.95
C ALA A 22 -3.71 2.15 -7.23
N GLU A 23 -4.95 1.67 -7.18
CA GLU A 23 -6.05 2.34 -6.46
C GLU A 23 -5.86 2.29 -4.94
N VAL A 24 -5.45 1.14 -4.39
CA VAL A 24 -5.12 0.99 -2.96
C VAL A 24 -3.94 1.88 -2.59
N ALA A 25 -2.91 1.92 -3.43
CA ALA A 25 -1.77 2.80 -3.24
C ALA A 25 -2.16 4.28 -3.21
N LYS A 26 -3.00 4.70 -4.15
CA LYS A 26 -3.47 6.10 -4.25
C LYS A 26 -4.30 6.53 -3.04
N THR A 27 -5.11 5.62 -2.50
CA THR A 27 -5.95 5.92 -1.33
C THR A 27 -5.19 5.79 -0.02
N GLY A 28 -4.13 4.99 0.02
CA GLY A 28 -3.38 4.70 1.25
C GLY A 28 -4.18 3.90 2.28
N ILE A 29 -5.32 3.32 1.88
CA ILE A 29 -6.22 2.58 2.77
C ILE A 29 -6.16 1.10 2.41
N VAL A 30 -5.75 0.28 3.36
CA VAL A 30 -5.80 -1.17 3.25
C VAL A 30 -6.91 -1.68 4.17
N GLN A 31 -7.91 -2.32 3.59
CA GLN A 31 -8.95 -3.02 4.34
C GLN A 31 -8.57 -4.49 4.45
N PHE A 32 -8.58 -5.03 5.67
CA PHE A 32 -8.36 -6.45 5.92
C PHE A 32 -9.49 -7.00 6.78
N ARG A 33 -9.77 -8.29 6.56
CA ARG A 33 -10.66 -9.08 7.42
C ARG A 33 -9.79 -9.92 8.34
N ILE A 34 -10.18 -9.99 9.59
CA ILE A 34 -9.50 -10.74 10.63
C ILE A 34 -10.57 -11.44 11.47
N ASP A 35 -10.25 -12.60 12.03
CA ASP A 35 -11.13 -13.33 12.93
C ASP A 35 -11.29 -12.62 14.27
N GLU A 36 -12.34 -13.01 14.99
CA GLU A 36 -12.77 -12.41 16.26
C GLU A 36 -11.69 -12.53 17.36
N GLU A 37 -11.06 -13.71 17.47
CA GLU A 37 -10.03 -13.94 18.49
C GLU A 37 -8.82 -13.03 18.27
N SER A 38 -8.36 -12.93 17.02
CA SER A 38 -7.20 -12.14 16.66
C SER A 38 -7.45 -10.63 16.79
N ILE A 39 -8.65 -10.13 16.44
CA ILE A 39 -8.97 -8.71 16.64
C ILE A 39 -9.07 -8.36 18.13
N GLN A 40 -9.57 -9.26 18.98
CA GLN A 40 -9.63 -9.03 20.42
C GLN A 40 -8.24 -8.91 21.03
N ARG A 41 -7.32 -9.81 20.67
CA ARG A 41 -5.90 -9.73 21.08
C ARG A 41 -5.25 -8.42 20.65
N LEU A 42 -5.62 -7.92 19.47
CA LEU A 42 -5.12 -6.65 18.95
C LEU A 42 -5.62 -5.45 19.77
N TYR A 43 -6.89 -5.47 20.19
CA TYR A 43 -7.46 -4.46 21.10
C TYR A 43 -6.80 -4.48 22.47
N ASP A 44 -6.61 -5.66 23.06
CA ASP A 44 -6.00 -5.81 24.37
C ASP A 44 -4.56 -5.24 24.35
N ARG A 45 -3.77 -5.62 23.33
CA ARG A 45 -2.40 -5.15 23.17
C ARG A 45 -2.31 -3.64 22.91
N ALA A 46 -3.21 -3.10 22.10
CA ALA A 46 -3.32 -1.67 21.84
C ALA A 46 -3.62 -0.87 23.12
N SER A 47 -4.50 -1.41 23.98
CA SER A 47 -4.84 -0.85 25.28
C SER A 47 -3.64 -0.83 26.22
N GLU A 48 -2.92 -1.95 26.35
CA GLU A 48 -1.70 -2.07 27.17
C GLU A 48 -0.64 -1.05 26.76
N LEU A 49 -0.42 -0.89 25.46
CA LEU A 49 0.56 0.02 24.90
C LEU A 49 0.08 1.47 24.83
N LYS A 50 -1.19 1.74 25.18
CA LYS A 50 -1.86 3.04 25.04
C LYS A 50 -1.69 3.64 23.63
N LYS A 51 -1.77 2.79 22.60
CA LYS A 51 -1.60 3.17 21.20
C LYS A 51 -2.84 2.77 20.39
N PRO A 52 -3.30 3.60 19.42
CA PRO A 52 -4.34 3.18 18.49
C PRO A 52 -3.91 1.96 17.66
N ILE A 53 -4.84 1.01 17.45
CA ILE A 53 -4.59 -0.20 16.66
C ILE A 53 -3.98 0.12 15.29
N GLY A 54 -4.57 1.08 14.57
CA GLY A 54 -4.10 1.44 13.23
C GLY A 54 -2.67 1.99 13.22
N THR A 55 -2.21 2.60 14.31
CA THR A 55 -0.80 3.01 14.46
C THR A 55 0.09 1.82 14.69
N MET A 56 -0.29 0.94 15.61
CA MET A 56 0.46 -0.28 15.94
C MET A 56 0.60 -1.22 14.71
N ALA A 57 -0.49 -1.43 13.97
CA ALA A 57 -0.47 -2.23 12.74
C ALA A 57 0.47 -1.63 11.68
N ARG A 58 0.53 -0.30 11.55
CA ARG A 58 1.47 0.37 10.64
C ARG A 58 2.92 0.19 11.08
N GLU A 59 3.21 0.40 12.37
CA GLU A 59 4.55 0.21 12.94
C GLU A 59 5.04 -1.23 12.70
N TRP A 60 4.23 -2.25 13.03
CA TRP A 60 4.60 -3.65 12.83
C TRP A 60 4.83 -4.04 11.36
N VAL A 61 4.00 -3.54 10.44
CA VAL A 61 4.22 -3.79 9.00
C VAL A 61 5.55 -3.20 8.55
N LEU A 62 5.91 -2.00 9.02
CA LEU A 62 7.17 -1.36 8.65
C LEU A 62 8.39 -2.03 9.29
N GLU A 63 8.29 -2.45 10.55
CA GLU A 63 9.32 -3.25 11.22
C GLU A 63 9.58 -4.54 10.44
N ARG A 64 8.51 -5.26 10.06
CA ARG A 64 8.63 -6.51 9.31
C ARG A 64 9.25 -6.31 7.93
N LEU A 65 8.84 -5.27 7.20
CA LEU A 65 9.44 -4.93 5.90
C LEU A 65 10.93 -4.56 6.04
N ALA A 66 11.30 -3.81 7.08
CA ALA A 66 12.69 -3.48 7.34
C ALA A 66 13.53 -4.73 7.64
N GLU A 67 13.02 -5.65 8.45
CA GLU A 67 13.67 -6.95 8.71
C GLU A 67 13.89 -7.76 7.43
N GLU A 68 12.88 -7.85 6.56
CA GLU A 68 12.97 -8.56 5.28
C GLU A 68 13.99 -7.91 4.31
N GLU A 69 14.17 -6.60 4.41
CA GLU A 69 15.20 -5.85 3.67
C GLU A 69 16.60 -5.94 4.31
N GLY A 70 16.75 -6.68 5.41
CA GLY A 70 18.03 -6.80 6.15
C GLY A 70 18.42 -5.51 6.91
N ARG A 71 17.47 -4.60 7.13
CA ARG A 71 17.66 -3.37 7.90
C ARG A 71 17.34 -3.66 9.36
N SER A 72 18.24 -3.30 10.27
CA SER A 72 18.10 -3.58 11.71
C SER A 72 16.83 -2.95 12.30
N SER A 73 16.15 -3.68 13.19
CA SER A 73 14.78 -3.45 13.71
C SER A 73 14.55 -2.19 14.56
N SER A 74 15.52 -1.27 14.62
CA SER A 74 15.30 0.05 15.23
C SER A 74 14.86 1.04 14.15
N VAL A 75 13.54 1.12 13.94
CA VAL A 75 12.98 2.15 13.05
C VAL A 75 13.15 3.51 13.74
N SER A 76 14.28 4.17 13.49
CA SER A 76 14.43 5.59 13.82
C SER A 76 13.43 6.40 12.99
N THR A 77 12.99 7.55 13.50
CA THR A 77 12.10 8.48 12.79
C THR A 77 12.62 8.81 11.38
N LYS A 78 13.95 8.85 11.24
CA LYS A 78 14.64 9.06 9.97
C LYS A 78 14.50 7.88 9.01
N LEU A 79 14.55 6.64 9.50
CA LEU A 79 14.33 5.45 8.67
C LEU A 79 12.88 5.39 8.17
N TYR A 80 11.91 5.75 9.01
CA TYR A 80 10.51 5.88 8.60
C TYR A 80 10.35 6.93 7.49
N GLU A 81 10.94 8.12 7.66
CA GLU A 81 10.93 9.19 6.65
C GLU A 81 11.58 8.75 5.33
N ASP A 82 12.72 8.07 5.41
CA ASP A 82 13.45 7.56 4.24
C ASP A 82 12.65 6.49 3.48
N ILE A 83 12.00 5.56 4.22
CA ILE A 83 11.13 4.54 3.63
C ILE A 83 9.91 5.19 2.97
N MET A 84 9.24 6.11 3.65
CA MET A 84 8.07 6.81 3.10
C MET A 84 8.44 7.63 1.86
N THR A 85 9.60 8.28 1.87
CA THR A 85 10.13 9.01 0.70
C THR A 85 10.42 8.06 -0.46
N SER A 86 11.02 6.89 -0.19
CA SER A 86 11.30 5.88 -1.22
C SER A 86 10.01 5.33 -1.83
N ILE A 87 9.03 4.98 -0.99
CA ILE A 87 7.73 4.48 -1.41
C ILE A 87 7.01 5.49 -2.30
N ASN A 88 6.95 6.76 -1.88
CA ASN A 88 6.32 7.82 -2.66
C ASN A 88 7.01 8.00 -4.02
N SER A 89 8.35 8.00 -4.08
CA SER A 89 9.08 8.12 -5.36
C SER A 89 8.80 6.96 -6.33
N ARG A 90 8.57 5.75 -5.80
CA ARG A 90 8.20 4.58 -6.62
C ARG A 90 6.78 4.71 -7.15
N PHE A 91 5.88 5.28 -6.35
CA PHE A 91 4.52 5.60 -6.80
C PHE A 91 4.50 6.68 -7.88
N ASP A 92 5.29 7.74 -7.73
CA ASP A 92 5.40 8.80 -8.75
C ASP A 92 5.83 8.22 -10.11
N ARG A 93 6.86 7.36 -10.11
CA ARG A 93 7.33 6.68 -11.33
C ARG A 93 6.28 5.74 -11.92
N LEU A 94 5.53 5.04 -11.08
CA LEU A 94 4.45 4.17 -11.55
C LEU A 94 3.32 5.00 -12.17
N GLU A 95 2.97 6.14 -11.58
CA GLU A 95 1.97 7.05 -12.14
C GLU A 95 2.41 7.59 -13.51
N GLU A 96 3.67 8.01 -13.65
CA GLU A 96 4.23 8.44 -14.94
C GLU A 96 4.12 7.36 -16.02
N VAL A 97 4.45 6.11 -15.69
CA VAL A 97 4.33 4.97 -16.61
C VAL A 97 2.87 4.72 -16.99
N LEU A 98 1.96 4.74 -16.02
CA LEU A 98 0.53 4.49 -16.28
C LEU A 98 -0.12 5.60 -17.12
N VAL A 99 0.31 6.85 -16.96
CA VAL A 99 -0.11 7.98 -17.81
C VAL A 99 0.46 7.81 -19.23
N LYS A 100 1.73 7.44 -19.36
CA LYS A 100 2.38 7.23 -20.66
C LYS A 100 1.71 6.11 -21.47
N GLU A 101 1.33 5.02 -20.81
CA GLU A 101 0.63 3.88 -21.42
C GLU A 101 -0.87 4.15 -21.64
N ARG A 102 -1.37 5.36 -21.36
CA ARG A 102 -2.80 5.76 -21.44
C ARG A 102 -3.75 4.92 -20.58
N ILE A 103 -3.22 4.29 -19.53
CA ILE A 103 -3.98 3.47 -18.58
C ILE A 103 -4.62 4.35 -17.51
N ALA A 104 -3.96 5.44 -17.11
CA ALA A 104 -4.48 6.42 -16.16
C ALA A 104 -4.62 7.81 -16.78
N PRO A 105 -5.63 8.62 -16.39
CA PRO A 105 -5.74 10.00 -16.83
C PRO A 105 -4.60 10.84 -16.24
N ALA A 106 -3.98 11.70 -17.07
CA ALA A 106 -2.96 12.64 -16.59
C ALA A 106 -3.54 13.53 -15.47
N ALA A 107 -2.81 13.66 -14.36
CA ALA A 107 -3.24 14.46 -13.23
C ALA A 107 -3.53 15.91 -13.68
N ARG A 108 -4.73 16.42 -13.38
CA ARG A 108 -5.08 17.82 -13.65
C ARG A 108 -4.23 18.72 -12.75
N ALA A 109 -3.26 19.42 -13.34
CA ALA A 109 -2.54 20.49 -12.67
C ALA A 109 -3.55 21.58 -12.26
N GLY A 110 -3.89 21.65 -10.97
CA GLY A 110 -4.89 22.61 -10.53
C GLY A 110 -5.33 22.46 -9.09
N ARG A 111 -4.44 22.74 -8.14
CA ARG A 111 -4.80 23.43 -6.89
C ARG A 111 -3.67 24.39 -6.53
N ARG A 112 -3.73 25.60 -7.11
CA ARG A 112 -3.11 26.78 -6.50
C ARG A 112 -3.73 26.92 -5.11
N LYS A 113 -2.89 26.95 -4.08
CA LYS A 113 -3.28 27.46 -2.76
C LYS A 113 -3.30 28.98 -2.87
N ASP A 114 -4.50 29.54 -2.74
CA ASP A 114 -4.69 30.84 -2.08
C ASP A 114 -4.62 30.61 -0.56
#